data_AF-A0AAE1LJ37-F1
#
_entry.id   AF-A0AAE1LJ37-F1
#
_cell.length_a   1.000
_cell.length_b   1.000
_cell.length_c   1.000
_cell.angle_alpha   90.00
_cell.angle_beta   90.00
_cell.angle_gamma   90.00
#
_symmetry.space_group_name_H-M   'P 1'
#
loop_
_entity.id
_entity.type
_entity.pdbx_description
1 polymer ?
#
loop_
_entity_poly.entity_id
_entity_poly.type
_entity_poly.pdbx_seq_one_letter_code
_entity_poly.pdbx_strand_id
1 'polypeptide(L)'
;MSEGSSQALPTLLGDSILRRLLKRNSSLFSELSWQTAISGQTSAQLHEVIVRLRASLRGRRVVILIGANDCVKGIPASRTRTNIHKCILLLKRLKCSISICEILPIPKLGKLASRINK
;
A
#
# COMPACT_ATOMS: atom_id res chain seq x y z
N MET A 1 3.41 35.34 14.07
CA MET A 1 3.19 34.88 12.69
C MET A 1 3.56 33.42 12.64
N SER A 2 2.57 32.53 12.77
CA SER A 2 2.79 31.09 12.79
C SER A 2 2.82 30.62 11.34
N GLU A 3 4.00 30.26 10.83
CA GLU A 3 4.12 29.53 9.58
C GLU A 3 3.44 28.17 9.76
N GLY A 4 2.18 28.08 9.32
CA GLY A 4 1.48 26.83 9.22
C GLY A 4 2.19 25.98 8.17
N SER A 5 3.09 25.10 8.61
CA SER A 5 3.69 24.09 7.76
C SER A 5 2.54 23.27 7.17
N SER A 6 2.18 23.55 5.92
CA SER A 6 1.24 22.73 5.16
C SER A 6 1.90 21.37 4.98
N GLN A 7 1.64 20.45 5.92
CA GLN A 7 2.22 19.13 5.91
C GLN A 7 1.69 18.44 4.66
N ALA A 8 2.57 18.23 3.68
CA ALA A 8 2.23 17.53 2.45
C ALA A 8 1.57 16.20 2.79
N LEU A 9 0.34 16.02 2.32
CA LEU A 9 -0.48 14.86 2.65
C LEU A 9 0.20 13.55 2.22
N PRO A 10 0.00 12.46 2.98
CA PRO A 10 0.68 11.21 2.70
C PRO A 10 0.23 10.61 1.35
N THR A 11 1.18 10.03 0.63
CA THR A 11 0.88 9.18 -0.53
C THR A 11 0.41 7.82 -0.03
N LEU A 12 -0.75 7.37 -0.48
CA LEU A 12 -1.28 6.06 -0.10
C LEU A 12 -1.07 5.04 -1.22
N LEU A 13 -0.44 3.91 -0.88
CA LEU A 13 -0.17 2.79 -1.78
C LEU A 13 -0.83 1.52 -1.24
N GLY A 14 -1.55 0.78 -2.07
CA GLY A 14 -2.16 -0.46 -1.61
C GLY A 14 -3.15 -1.10 -2.55
N ASP A 15 -3.97 -1.99 -2.02
CA ASP A 15 -4.88 -2.80 -2.82
C ASP A 15 -6.35 -2.32 -2.80
N SER A 16 -7.26 -3.21 -3.19
CA SER A 16 -8.70 -2.95 -3.22
C SER A 16 -9.31 -2.64 -1.84
N ILE A 17 -8.69 -3.07 -0.74
CA ILE A 17 -9.12 -2.73 0.62
C ILE A 17 -8.88 -1.25 0.85
N LEU A 18 -7.67 -0.75 0.56
CA LEU A 18 -7.34 0.66 0.66
C LEU A 18 -8.29 1.51 -0.21
N ARG A 19 -8.51 1.09 -1.46
CA ARG A 19 -9.44 1.77 -2.37
C ARG A 19 -10.86 1.89 -1.80
N ARG A 20 -11.35 0.83 -1.15
CA ARG A 20 -12.68 0.83 -0.50
C ARG A 20 -12.72 1.73 0.73
N LEU A 21 -11.67 1.73 1.55
CA LEU A 21 -11.56 2.61 2.71
C LEU A 21 -11.57 4.08 2.29
N LEU A 22 -10.83 4.42 1.23
CA LEU A 22 -10.78 5.76 0.68
C LEU A 22 -12.15 6.23 0.16
N LYS A 23 -12.86 5.36 -0.56
CA LYS A 23 -14.22 5.67 -1.04
C LYS A 23 -15.23 5.89 0.08
N ARG A 24 -15.16 5.11 1.15
CA ARG A 24 -16.10 5.21 2.29
C ARG A 24 -15.87 6.45 3.14
N ASN A 25 -14.64 6.97 3.15
CA ASN A 25 -14.22 8.10 3.96
C ASN A 25 -13.78 9.26 3.06
N SER A 26 -14.47 9.47 1.94
CA SER A 26 -14.07 10.44 0.92
C SER A 26 -13.95 11.86 1.46
N SER A 27 -14.70 12.24 2.50
CA SER A 27 -14.58 13.52 3.20
C SER A 27 -13.29 13.67 4.00
N LEU A 28 -12.73 12.57 4.51
CA LEU A 28 -11.46 12.55 5.25
C LEU A 28 -10.24 12.49 4.31
N PHE A 29 -10.46 12.15 3.05
CA PHE A 29 -9.40 11.82 2.09
C PHE A 29 -9.49 12.62 0.78
N SER A 30 -10.43 13.56 0.69
CA SER A 30 -10.62 14.47 -0.45
C SER A 30 -9.37 15.29 -0.75
N GLU A 31 -8.56 15.56 0.28
CA GLU A 31 -7.34 16.35 0.15
C GLU A 31 -6.11 15.52 -0.24
N LEU A 32 -6.15 14.18 -0.16
CA LEU A 32 -4.96 13.36 -0.39
C LEU A 32 -4.43 13.52 -1.81
N SER A 33 -3.20 14.03 -1.90
CA SER A 33 -2.59 14.44 -3.16
C SER A 33 -2.35 13.28 -4.15
N TRP A 34 -2.05 12.06 -3.67
CA TRP A 34 -1.69 10.92 -4.53
C TRP A 34 -2.19 9.59 -3.95
N GLN A 35 -3.06 8.89 -4.69
CA GLN A 35 -3.64 7.60 -4.32
C GLN A 35 -3.36 6.58 -5.42
N THR A 36 -2.61 5.52 -5.11
CA THR A 36 -2.46 4.37 -6.01
C THR A 36 -2.91 3.11 -5.30
N ALA A 37 -4.23 2.92 -5.31
CA ALA A 37 -4.88 1.73 -4.81
C ALA A 37 -5.33 0.86 -5.98
N ILE A 38 -4.55 -0.16 -6.32
CA ILE A 38 -4.77 -0.99 -7.51
C ILE A 38 -5.48 -2.29 -7.11
N SER A 39 -6.60 -2.58 -7.76
CA SER A 39 -7.36 -3.80 -7.47
C SER A 39 -6.56 -5.05 -7.82
N GLY A 40 -6.50 -6.01 -6.89
CA GLY A 40 -5.77 -7.27 -7.09
C GLY A 40 -4.25 -7.20 -6.96
N GLN A 41 -3.71 -6.03 -6.58
CA GLN A 41 -2.28 -5.78 -6.44
C GLN A 41 -1.65 -6.65 -5.35
N THR A 42 -0.57 -7.34 -5.68
CA THR A 42 0.28 -8.08 -4.74
C THR A 42 1.47 -7.24 -4.27
N SER A 43 2.17 -7.70 -3.23
CA SER A 43 3.40 -7.09 -2.73
C SER A 43 4.50 -6.97 -3.80
N ALA A 44 4.59 -7.93 -4.73
CA ALA A 44 5.54 -7.87 -5.85
C ALA A 44 5.20 -6.74 -6.84
N GLN A 45 3.92 -6.62 -7.18
CA GLN A 45 3.44 -5.57 -8.09
C GLN A 45 3.52 -4.18 -7.45
N LEU A 46 3.38 -4.09 -6.12
CA LEU A 46 3.61 -2.84 -5.39
C LEU A 46 5.05 -2.34 -5.57
N HIS A 47 6.03 -3.23 -5.52
CA HIS A 47 7.43 -2.85 -5.75
C HIS A 47 7.62 -2.21 -7.13
N GLU A 48 7.05 -2.80 -8.19
CA GLU A 48 7.10 -2.25 -9.55
C GLU A 48 6.44 -0.87 -9.63
N VAL A 49 5.32 -0.66 -8.94
CA VAL A 49 4.66 0.65 -8.87
C VAL A 49 5.55 1.69 -8.19
N ILE A 50 6.20 1.35 -7.08
CA ILE A 50 7.12 2.26 -6.39
C ILE A 50 8.31 2.62 -7.30
N VAL A 51 8.84 1.67 -8.07
CA VAL A 51 9.92 1.93 -9.04
C VAL A 51 9.46 2.94 -10.10
N ARG A 52 8.25 2.77 -10.66
CA ARG A 52 7.69 3.70 -11.65
C ARG A 52 7.46 5.10 -11.08
N LEU A 53 7.04 5.19 -9.82
CA LEU A 53 6.74 6.43 -9.12
C LEU A 53 7.93 7.05 -8.39
N ARG A 54 9.15 6.51 -8.54
CA ARG A 54 10.32 6.89 -7.73
C ARG A 54 10.56 8.40 -7.63
N ALA A 55 10.35 9.14 -8.73
CA ALA A 55 10.58 10.57 -8.79
C ALA A 55 9.51 11.35 -7.99
N SER A 56 8.24 10.94 -8.08
CA SER A 56 7.14 11.61 -7.39
C SER A 56 7.05 11.25 -5.90
N LEU A 57 7.68 10.15 -5.47
CA LEU A 57 7.70 9.70 -4.08
C LEU A 57 8.80 10.33 -3.23
N ARG A 58 9.85 10.89 -3.85
CA ARG A 58 11.04 11.36 -3.13
C ARG A 58 10.70 12.39 -2.04
N GLY A 59 11.17 12.15 -0.82
CA GLY A 59 10.94 13.04 0.33
C GLY A 59 9.51 13.04 0.89
N ARG A 60 8.60 12.22 0.37
CA ARG A 60 7.20 12.17 0.81
C ARG A 60 6.97 11.22 1.99
N ARG A 61 5.87 11.44 2.70
CA ARG A 61 5.30 10.42 3.60
C ARG A 61 4.50 9.42 2.77
N VAL A 62 4.74 8.12 2.99
CA VAL A 62 4.12 7.03 2.26
C VAL A 62 3.48 6.07 3.25
N VAL A 63 2.20 5.75 3.04
CA VAL A 63 1.47 4.74 3.81
C VAL A 63 1.17 3.56 2.91
N ILE A 64 1.50 2.35 3.37
CA ILE A 64 1.34 1.12 2.61
C ILE A 64 0.32 0.21 3.29
N LEU A 65 -0.70 -0.24 2.55
CA LEU A 65 -1.59 -1.34 2.94
C LEU A 65 -1.58 -2.41 1.85
N ILE A 66 -0.90 -3.54 2.10
CA ILE A 66 -0.69 -4.58 1.07
C ILE A 66 -0.62 -5.97 1.68
N GLY A 67 -0.95 -6.98 0.86
CA GLY A 67 -0.73 -8.40 1.16
C GLY A 67 -2.01 -9.23 1.23
N ALA A 68 -3.19 -8.61 1.18
CA ALA A 68 -4.43 -9.38 1.16
C ALA A 68 -4.51 -10.24 -0.11
N ASN A 69 -4.12 -9.68 -1.25
CA ASN A 69 -4.07 -10.44 -2.51
C ASN A 69 -2.94 -11.46 -2.56
N ASP A 70 -1.85 -11.26 -1.81
CA ASP A 70 -0.81 -12.28 -1.67
C ASP A 70 -1.40 -13.53 -1.01
N CYS A 71 -2.14 -13.35 0.09
CA CYS A 71 -2.82 -14.44 0.76
C CYS A 71 -3.89 -15.11 -0.13
N VAL A 72 -4.70 -14.32 -0.84
CA VAL A 72 -5.73 -14.85 -1.77
C VAL A 72 -5.11 -15.66 -2.90
N LYS A 73 -3.95 -15.25 -3.40
CA LYS A 73 -3.20 -15.93 -4.48
C LYS A 73 -2.27 -17.03 -3.97
N GLY A 74 -2.28 -17.36 -2.68
CA GLY A 74 -1.44 -18.40 -2.10
C GLY A 74 0.07 -18.07 -2.11
N ILE A 75 0.44 -16.79 -2.16
CA ILE A 75 1.85 -16.38 -2.07
C ILE A 75 2.35 -16.67 -0.64
N PRO A 76 3.48 -17.37 -0.47
CA PRO A 76 4.03 -17.66 0.86
C PRO A 76 4.33 -16.37 1.63
N ALA A 77 4.01 -16.36 2.93
CA ALA A 77 4.23 -15.21 3.80
C ALA A 77 5.69 -14.73 3.81
N SER A 78 6.66 -15.66 3.70
CA SER A 78 8.09 -15.36 3.56
C SER A 78 8.40 -14.54 2.30
N ARG A 79 7.76 -14.86 1.17
CA ARG A 79 7.91 -14.15 -0.09
C ARG A 79 7.24 -12.77 -0.04
N THR A 80 6.05 -12.68 0.56
CA THR A 80 5.37 -11.41 0.83
C THR A 80 6.22 -10.49 1.71
N ARG A 81 6.78 -10.99 2.81
CA ARG A 81 7.68 -10.23 3.69
C ARG A 81 8.92 -9.75 2.93
N THR A 82 9.50 -10.60 2.09
CA THR A 82 10.65 -10.23 1.25
C THR A 82 10.31 -9.09 0.28
N ASN A 83 9.16 -9.14 -0.38
CA ASN A 83 8.72 -8.10 -1.30
C ASN A 83 8.44 -6.77 -0.58
N ILE A 84 7.78 -6.82 0.59
CA ILE A 84 7.54 -5.64 1.42
C ILE A 84 8.89 -5.04 1.86
N HIS A 85 9.85 -5.86 2.27
CA HIS A 85 11.18 -5.38 2.65
C HIS A 85 11.88 -4.66 1.48
N LYS A 86 11.80 -5.19 0.26
CA LYS A 86 12.31 -4.50 -0.95
C LYS A 86 11.65 -3.13 -1.15
N CYS A 87 10.33 -3.05 -0.97
CA CYS A 87 9.60 -1.77 -1.03
C CYS A 87 10.12 -0.76 0.01
N ILE A 88 10.31 -1.20 1.26
CA ILE A 88 10.83 -0.35 2.34
C ILE A 88 12.23 0.16 2.00
N LEU A 89 13.13 -0.71 1.55
CA LEU A 89 14.50 -0.32 1.21
C LEU A 89 14.53 0.71 0.09
N LEU A 90 13.70 0.53 -0.94
CA LEU A 90 13.57 1.49 -2.04
C LEU A 90 13.04 2.84 -1.54
N LEU A 91 11.97 2.85 -0.75
CA LEU A 91 11.39 4.08 -0.21
C LEU A 91 12.35 4.82 0.75
N LYS A 92 13.12 4.09 1.56
CA LYS A 92 14.18 4.68 2.41
C LYS A 92 15.24 5.38 1.56
N ARG A 93 15.67 4.78 0.44
CA ARG A 93 16.60 5.41 -0.51
C ARG A 93 16.02 6.69 -1.14
N LEU A 94 14.70 6.74 -1.31
CA LEU A 94 13.98 7.92 -1.78
C LEU A 94 13.74 8.97 -0.67
N LYS A 95 14.30 8.76 0.54
CA LYS A 95 14.11 9.63 1.72
C LYS A 95 12.65 9.78 2.12
N CYS A 96 11.82 8.75 1.88
CA CYS A 96 10.44 8.75 2.31
C CYS A 96 10.31 8.43 3.80
N SER A 97 9.34 9.05 4.47
CA SER A 97 8.83 8.53 5.76
C SER A 97 7.80 7.44 5.45
N ILE A 98 7.85 6.30 6.13
CA ILE A 98 7.09 5.10 5.75
C ILE A 98 6.23 4.66 6.93
N SER A 99 4.94 4.42 6.70
CA SER A 99 4.05 3.74 7.63
C SER A 99 3.46 2.51 6.95
N ILE A 100 3.51 1.37 7.62
CA ILE A 100 2.95 0.11 7.10
C ILE A 100 1.72 -0.21 7.94
N CYS A 101 0.60 -0.37 7.27
CA CYS A 101 -0.65 -0.77 7.90
C CYS A 101 -0.73 -2.29 7.90
N GLU A 102 -1.15 -2.84 9.04
CA GLU A 102 -1.47 -4.25 9.14
C GLU A 102 -2.74 -4.57 8.37
N ILE A 103 -2.77 -5.75 7.75
CA ILE A 103 -3.97 -6.26 7.11
C ILE A 103 -4.88 -6.76 8.22
N LEU A 104 -6.08 -6.19 8.33
CA LEU A 104 -7.09 -6.71 9.25
C LEU A 104 -7.40 -8.17 8.90
N PRO A 105 -7.63 -9.04 9.90
CA PRO A 105 -7.98 -10.44 9.63
C PRO A 105 -9.24 -10.49 8.75
N ILE A 106 -9.12 -11.12 7.59
CA ILE A 106 -10.22 -11.25 6.63
C ILE A 106 -10.90 -12.60 6.86
N PRO A 107 -12.15 -12.64 7.36
CA PRO A 107 -12.84 -13.90 7.59
C PRO A 107 -13.00 -14.67 6.28
N LYS A 108 -12.79 -16.00 6.34
CA LYS A 108 -12.94 -16.93 5.21
C LYS A 108 -11.92 -16.75 4.07
N LEU A 109 -10.82 -16.01 4.27
CA LEU A 109 -9.81 -15.84 3.21
C LEU A 109 -9.22 -17.18 2.73
N GLY A 110 -9.00 -18.13 3.65
CA GLY A 110 -8.56 -19.49 3.30
C GLY A 110 -9.54 -20.23 2.37
N LYS A 111 -10.85 -20.04 2.56
CA LYS A 111 -11.89 -20.62 1.66
C LYS A 111 -11.89 -19.95 0.28
N LEU A 112 -11.54 -18.66 0.21
CA LEU A 112 -11.44 -17.93 -1.05
C LEU A 112 -10.19 -18.36 -1.83
N ALA A 113 -9.05 -18.47 -1.16
CA ALA A 113 -7.81 -18.96 -1.76
C ALA A 113 -7.97 -20.39 -2.32
N SER A 114 -8.66 -21.27 -1.59
CA SER A 114 -8.95 -22.64 -2.07
C SER A 114 -9.88 -22.72 -3.27
N ARG A 115 -10.68 -21.67 -3.56
CA ARG A 115 -11.56 -21.62 -4.74
C ARG A 115 -10.85 -21.12 -5.99
N ILE A 116 -9.80 -20.31 -5.83
CA ILE A 116 -9.03 -19.74 -6.94
C ILE A 116 -7.97 -20.73 -7.44
N ASN A 117 -7.48 -21.62 -6.58
CA ASN A 117 -6.49 -22.65 -6.91
C ASN A 117 -7.12 -23.99 -7.38
N LYS A 118 -8.40 -24.00 -7.76
CA LYS A 118 -9.06 -25.12 -8.45
C LYS A 118 -9.19 -24.78 -9.92
#